data_AF-A0ABD5UAT3-F1
#
_entry.id   AF-A0ABD5UAT3-F1
#
_cell.length_a   1.000
_cell.length_b   1.000
_cell.length_c   1.000
_cell.angle_alpha   90.00
_cell.angle_beta   90.00
_cell.angle_gamma   90.00
#
_symmetry.space_group_name_H-M   'P 1'
#
loop_
_entity.id
_entity.type
_entity.pdbx_description
1 polymer ?
#
loop_
_entity_poly.entity_id
_entity_poly.type
_entity_poly.pdbx_seq_one_letter_code
_entity_poly.pdbx_strand_id
1 'polypeptide(L)'
;MRAKREFRNRDATQVAVLDALVERGSEGMTVLELRTRVDAEIDALDDALTTLKTDGLIEADTRSNDRVVLVPAAHVVPEGDEEAEPSLVERLRDRLPF
;
A
#
# COMPACT_ATOMS: atom_id res chain seq x y z
N MET A 1 9.23 5.51 -6.07
CA MET A 1 9.53 4.08 -6.32
C MET A 1 8.33 3.44 -7.01
N ARG A 2 8.43 2.21 -7.53
CA ARG A 2 7.30 1.47 -8.14
C ARG A 2 7.22 0.06 -7.56
N ALA A 3 6.01 -0.48 -7.45
CA ALA A 3 5.76 -1.82 -6.92
C ALA A 3 6.46 -2.92 -7.72
N LYS A 4 6.62 -4.10 -7.09
CA LYS A 4 7.20 -5.29 -7.73
C LYS A 4 6.54 -5.56 -9.09
N ARG A 5 7.35 -6.03 -10.04
CA ARG A 5 6.94 -6.25 -11.44
C ARG A 5 5.76 -7.21 -11.58
N GLU A 6 5.62 -8.16 -10.65
CA GLU A 6 4.51 -9.12 -10.61
C GLU A 6 3.14 -8.45 -10.45
N PHE A 7 3.06 -7.32 -9.75
CA PHE A 7 1.79 -6.60 -9.53
C PHE A 7 1.43 -5.64 -10.66
N ARG A 8 2.27 -5.53 -11.69
CA ARG A 8 2.04 -4.61 -12.83
C ARG A 8 1.08 -5.15 -13.88
N ASN A 9 0.68 -6.41 -13.80
CA ASN A 9 -0.36 -7.02 -14.65
C ASN A 9 -1.75 -6.94 -13.99
N ARG A 10 -2.04 -5.80 -13.37
CA ARG A 10 -3.31 -5.50 -12.69
C ARG A 10 -4.00 -4.33 -13.37
N ASP A 11 -5.21 -4.03 -12.94
CA ASP A 11 -5.90 -2.80 -13.34
C ASP A 11 -5.00 -1.57 -13.14
N ALA A 12 -5.07 -0.62 -14.07
CA ALA A 12 -4.21 0.56 -14.07
C ALA A 12 -4.31 1.36 -12.75
N THR A 13 -5.51 1.45 -12.18
CA THR A 13 -5.78 2.12 -10.91
C THR A 13 -5.10 1.39 -9.75
N GLN A 14 -5.18 0.06 -9.73
CA GLN A 14 -4.52 -0.76 -8.71
C GLN A 14 -2.99 -0.59 -8.76
N VAL A 15 -2.41 -0.61 -9.95
CA VAL A 15 -0.96 -0.41 -10.14
C VAL A 15 -0.56 0.99 -9.67
N ALA A 16 -1.31 2.02 -10.04
CA ALA A 16 -1.04 3.40 -9.64
C ALA A 16 -1.10 3.59 -8.11
N VAL A 17 -2.08 2.97 -7.44
CA VAL A 17 -2.18 2.97 -5.97
C VAL A 17 -0.96 2.29 -5.33
N LEU A 18 -0.58 1.10 -5.81
CA LEU A 18 0.58 0.39 -5.26
C LEU A 18 1.88 1.17 -5.48
N ASP A 19 2.07 1.78 -6.66
CA ASP A 19 3.23 2.62 -6.94
C ASP A 19 3.29 3.83 -5.99
N ALA A 20 2.16 4.51 -5.78
CA ALA A 20 2.06 5.64 -4.86
C ALA A 20 2.41 5.21 -3.42
N LEU A 21 1.84 4.12 -2.95
CA LEU A 21 2.08 3.61 -1.59
C LEU A 21 3.52 3.13 -1.39
N VAL A 22 4.12 2.45 -2.37
CA VAL A 22 5.52 2.03 -2.33
C VAL A 22 6.47 3.23 -2.37
N GLU A 23 6.15 4.28 -3.12
CA GLU A 23 6.92 5.53 -3.11
C GLU A 23 6.91 6.23 -1.75
N ARG A 24 5.81 6.10 -1.01
CA ARG A 24 5.63 6.71 0.31
C ARG A 24 6.13 5.83 1.46
N GLY A 25 6.29 4.54 1.23
CA GLY A 25 6.83 3.60 2.21
C GLY A 25 5.99 3.51 3.48
N SER A 26 6.66 3.50 4.63
CA SER A 26 5.99 3.29 5.90
C SER A 26 5.16 4.48 6.34
N GLU A 27 5.33 5.69 5.78
CA GLU A 27 4.49 6.85 6.10
C GLU A 27 3.02 6.62 5.67
N GLY A 28 2.82 5.88 4.58
CA GLY A 28 1.50 5.62 4.00
C GLY A 28 0.77 6.87 3.49
N MET A 29 -0.44 6.66 2.98
CA MET A 29 -1.33 7.72 2.51
C MET A 29 -2.76 7.49 2.95
N THR A 30 -3.51 8.57 3.20
CA THR A 30 -4.97 8.47 3.33
C THR A 30 -5.63 8.25 1.97
N VAL A 31 -6.88 7.79 2.00
CA VAL A 31 -7.72 7.71 0.79
C VAL A 31 -7.81 9.07 0.07
N LEU A 32 -7.88 10.16 0.84
CA LEU A 32 -7.95 11.52 0.28
C LEU A 32 -6.65 11.91 -0.44
N GLU A 33 -5.48 11.53 0.07
CA GLU A 33 -4.19 11.74 -0.59
C GLU A 33 -4.04 10.87 -1.83
N LEU A 34 -4.51 9.62 -1.79
CA LEU A 34 -4.51 8.75 -2.96
C LEU A 34 -5.41 9.31 -4.07
N ARG A 35 -6.56 9.89 -3.73
CA ARG A 35 -7.46 10.52 -4.69
C ARG A 35 -6.82 11.71 -5.42
N THR A 36 -5.94 12.47 -4.78
CA THR A 36 -5.27 13.60 -5.45
C THR A 36 -4.05 13.17 -6.26
N ARG A 37 -3.51 11.98 -5.99
CA ARG A 37 -2.29 11.46 -6.62
C ARG A 37 -2.57 10.48 -7.74
N VAL A 38 -3.62 9.68 -7.61
CA VAL A 38 -4.08 8.71 -8.60
C VAL A 38 -5.18 9.38 -9.42
N ASP A 39 -4.93 9.55 -10.71
CA ASP A 39 -5.90 10.12 -11.67
C ASP A 39 -6.99 9.09 -11.99
N ALA A 40 -7.85 8.82 -11.01
CA ALA A 40 -8.95 7.88 -11.10
C ALA A 40 -10.24 8.45 -10.50
N GLU A 41 -11.37 7.98 -11.02
CA GLU A 41 -12.68 8.29 -10.45
C GLU A 41 -12.84 7.66 -9.06
N ILE A 42 -13.74 8.21 -8.23
CA ILE A 42 -13.92 7.76 -6.84
C ILE A 42 -14.28 6.28 -6.78
N ASP A 43 -15.22 5.84 -7.63
CA ASP A 43 -15.68 4.45 -7.65
C ASP A 43 -14.56 3.49 -8.09
N ALA A 44 -13.79 3.87 -9.12
CA ALA A 44 -12.64 3.09 -9.57
C ALA A 44 -11.54 2.99 -8.50
N LEU A 45 -11.31 4.08 -7.75
CA LEU A 45 -10.39 4.08 -6.63
C LEU A 45 -10.88 3.18 -5.50
N ASP A 46 -12.15 3.23 -5.14
CA ASP A 46 -12.73 2.40 -4.07
C ASP A 46 -12.68 0.90 -4.41
N ASP A 47 -13.03 0.55 -5.65
CA ASP A 47 -12.92 -0.82 -6.16
C ASP A 47 -11.48 -1.33 -6.14
N ALA A 48 -10.53 -0.48 -6.55
CA ALA A 48 -9.11 -0.80 -6.50
C ALA A 48 -8.64 -1.02 -5.06
N LEU A 49 -9.01 -0.13 -4.14
CA LEU A 49 -8.65 -0.24 -2.73
C LEU A 49 -9.22 -1.51 -2.08
N THR A 50 -10.49 -1.81 -2.36
CA THR A 50 -11.16 -3.02 -1.86
C THR A 50 -10.48 -4.28 -2.39
N THR A 51 -10.16 -4.31 -3.68
CA THR A 51 -9.49 -5.46 -4.31
C THR A 51 -8.08 -5.66 -3.73
N LEU A 52 -7.29 -4.59 -3.66
CA LEU A 52 -5.93 -4.65 -3.11
C LEU A 52 -5.92 -5.06 -1.64
N LYS A 53 -6.91 -4.60 -0.86
CA LYS A 53 -7.05 -4.96 0.55
C LYS A 53 -7.44 -6.43 0.71
N THR A 54 -8.35 -6.92 -0.12
CA THR A 54 -8.79 -8.32 -0.14
C THR A 54 -7.65 -9.26 -0.52
N ASP A 55 -6.84 -8.85 -1.50
CA ASP A 55 -5.65 -9.58 -1.96
C ASP A 55 -4.47 -9.48 -0.98
N GLY A 56 -4.61 -8.72 0.12
CA GLY A 56 -3.57 -8.56 1.13
C GLY A 56 -2.38 -7.72 0.67
N LEU A 57 -2.53 -6.92 -0.39
CA LEU A 57 -1.45 -6.10 -0.96
C LEU A 57 -1.30 -4.74 -0.29
N ILE A 58 -2.34 -4.28 0.42
CA ILE A 58 -2.32 -3.05 1.21
C ILE A 58 -2.92 -3.27 2.58
N GLU A 59 -2.52 -2.43 3.52
CA GLU A 59 -3.00 -2.48 4.89
C GLU A 59 -3.41 -1.12 5.42
N ALA A 60 -4.37 -1.09 6.34
CA ALA A 60 -4.78 0.12 7.04
C ALA A 60 -4.03 0.17 8.36
N ASP A 61 -3.48 1.32 8.68
CA ASP A 61 -2.69 1.59 9.88
C ASP A 61 -3.24 2.82 10.58
N THR A 62 -3.35 2.75 11.91
CA THR A 62 -3.79 3.86 12.73
C THR A 62 -2.57 4.53 13.33
N ARG A 63 -2.33 5.78 12.92
CA ARG A 63 -1.25 6.61 13.44
C ARG A 63 -1.56 7.11 14.85
N SER A 64 -0.53 7.60 15.54
CA SER A 64 -0.62 8.16 16.90
C SER A 64 -1.58 9.35 17.05
N ASN A 65 -2.09 9.91 15.95
CA ASN A 65 -3.07 11.00 15.93
C ASN A 65 -4.47 10.54 15.47
N ASP A 66 -4.82 9.26 15.66
CA ASP A 66 -6.08 8.63 15.21
C ASP A 66 -6.31 8.70 13.70
N ARG A 67 -5.28 9.02 12.92
CA ARG A 67 -5.35 9.08 11.47
C ARG A 67 -5.16 7.68 10.89
N VAL A 68 -6.13 7.22 10.12
CA VAL A 68 -6.01 5.98 9.35
C VAL A 68 -5.29 6.27 8.03
N VAL A 69 -4.20 5.57 7.78
CA VAL A 69 -3.47 5.60 6.52
C VAL A 69 -3.37 4.20 5.92
N LEU A 70 -3.21 4.13 4.62
CA LEU A 70 -2.94 2.91 3.87
C LEU A 70 -1.44 2.79 3.62
N VAL A 71 -0.90 1.59 3.75
CA VAL A 71 0.50 1.26 3.47
C VAL A 71 0.57 0.05 2.54
N PRO A 72 1.66 -0.12 1.77
CA PRO A 72 1.87 -1.34 1.01
C PRO A 72 2.20 -2.51 1.95
N ALA A 73 1.76 -3.72 1.59
CA ALA A 73 2.20 -4.92 2.29
C ALA A 73 3.69 -5.18 2.00
N ALA A 74 4.40 -5.76 2.97
CA ALA A 74 5.85 -5.94 2.89
C ALA A 74 6.31 -6.70 1.62
N HIS A 75 5.55 -7.70 1.18
CA HIS A 75 5.88 -8.50 0.00
C HIS A 75 5.66 -7.76 -1.34
N VAL A 76 4.97 -6.62 -1.34
CA VAL A 76 4.75 -5.75 -2.51
C VAL A 76 5.96 -4.88 -2.81
N VAL A 77 6.78 -4.63 -1.79
CA VAL A 77 8.03 -3.88 -1.88
C VAL A 77 9.14 -4.79 -2.44
N PRO A 78 9.91 -4.37 -3.47
CA PRO A 78 10.97 -5.20 -4.07
C PRO A 78 12.02 -5.72 -3.08
N GLU A 79 12.38 -7.01 -3.16
CA GLU A 79 13.40 -7.68 -2.32
C GLU A 79 14.83 -7.38 -2.81
N GLY A 80 15.18 -6.10 -2.85
CA GLY A 80 16.53 -5.62 -3.16
C GLY A 80 16.85 -4.27 -2.51
N ASP A 81 15.90 -3.70 -1.79
CA ASP A 81 16.01 -2.40 -1.13
C ASP A 81 15.81 -2.62 0.37
N GLU A 82 16.93 -2.76 1.09
CA GLU A 82 17.02 -3.00 2.54
C GLU A 82 16.68 -1.76 3.40
N GLU A 83 16.05 -0.73 2.82
CA GLU A 83 15.44 0.39 3.56
C GLU A 83 13.99 0.07 4.00
N ALA A 84 13.68 -1.21 4.23
CA ALA A 84 12.45 -1.59 4.91
C ALA A 84 12.50 -1.01 6.34
N GLU A 85 11.92 0.16 6.50
CA GLU A 85 11.81 0.84 7.79
C GLU A 85 11.28 -0.15 8.84
N PRO A 86 11.82 -0.15 10.07
CA PRO A 86 11.57 -1.18 11.07
C PRO A 86 10.07 -1.44 11.32
N SER A 87 9.24 -0.42 11.16
CA SER A 87 7.77 -0.49 11.28
C SER A 87 7.09 -1.44 10.29
N LEU A 88 7.58 -1.58 9.05
CA LEU A 88 6.99 -2.49 8.06
C LEU A 88 7.30 -3.96 8.37
N VAL A 89 8.52 -4.25 8.82
CA VAL A 89 8.97 -5.61 9.20
C VAL A 89 8.32 -6.05 10.51
N GLU A 90 8.18 -5.14 11.47
CA GLU A 90 7.53 -5.41 12.77
C GLU A 90 6.06 -5.77 12.58
N ARG A 91 5.34 -5.10 11.67
CA ARG A 91 3.95 -5.44 11.30
C ARG A 91 3.80 -6.81 10.66
N LEU A 92 4.78 -7.28 9.88
CA LEU A 92 4.75 -8.63 9.32
C LEU A 92 4.84 -9.70 10.42
N ARG A 93 5.60 -9.45 11.49
CA ARG A 93 5.75 -10.39 12.61
C ARG A 93 4.50 -10.49 13.48
N ASP A 94 3.81 -9.38 13.73
CA ASP A 94 2.54 -9.39 14.47
C ASP A 94 1.43 -10.19 13.75
N ARG A 95 1.58 -10.39 12.44
CA ARG A 95 0.59 -11.08 11.60
C ARG A 95 0.79 -12.59 11.52
N LEU A 96 1.99 -13.11 11.81
CA LEU A 96 2.29 -14.54 11.75
C LEU A 96 2.05 -15.19 13.13
N PRO A 97 1.02 -16.03 13.30
CA PRO A 97 0.93 -16.90 14.47
C PRO A 97 2.04 -17.95 14.36
N PHE A 98 2.87 -18.09 15.39
CA PHE A 98 3.77 -19.23 15.55
C PHE A 98 2.97 -20.49 15.87
#